data_AF-A0A4R6RBU5-F1
#
_entry.id   AF-A0A4R6RBU5-F1
#
_cell.length_a   1.000
_cell.length_b   1.000
_cell.length_c   1.000
_cell.angle_alpha   90.00
_cell.angle_beta   90.00
_cell.angle_gamma   90.00
#
_symmetry.space_group_name_H-M   'P 1'
#
loop_
_entity.id
_entity.type
_entity.pdbx_description
1 polymer ?
#
loop_
_entity_poly.entity_id
_entity_poly.type
_entity_poly.pdbx_seq_one_letter_code
_entity_poly.pdbx_strand_id
1 'polypeptide(L)'
;MIEGDKVFIRQLELGDEELLHRWRNNSQGNLYCGFKYGFLMSKESFRLQVETEIKNEDVFPAKKMFIFCKKEDLTPKQITINLKIYIKN
;
A
#
# COMPACT_ATOMS: atom_id res chain seq x y z
N MET A 1 -2.38 4.38 -13.09
CA MET A 1 -2.35 5.51 -12.13
C MET A 1 -3.73 6.13 -12.10
N ILE A 2 -4.29 6.39 -10.93
CA ILE A 2 -5.58 7.08 -10.76
C ILE A 2 -5.28 8.46 -10.16
N GLU A 3 -5.85 9.51 -10.73
CA GLU A 3 -5.59 10.88 -10.30
C GLU A 3 -6.84 11.52 -9.72
N GLY A 4 -6.72 12.11 -8.53
CA GLY A 4 -7.75 12.95 -7.92
C GLY A 4 -7.22 14.35 -7.65
N ASP A 5 -8.06 15.24 -7.12
CA ASP A 5 -7.69 16.67 -6.97
C ASP A 5 -6.47 16.90 -6.09
N LYS A 6 -6.34 16.15 -4.98
CA LYS A 6 -5.27 16.33 -3.98
C LYS A 6 -4.27 15.19 -3.90
N VAL A 7 -4.59 14.06 -4.52
CA VAL A 7 -3.80 12.83 -4.43
C VAL A 7 -3.72 12.16 -5.78
N PHE A 8 -2.65 11.41 -6.00
CA PHE A 8 -2.63 10.36 -7.02
C PHE A 8 -2.42 9.00 -6.36
N ILE A 9 -2.96 7.98 -6.98
CA ILE A 9 -2.94 6.60 -6.50
C ILE A 9 -2.18 5.79 -7.54
N ARG A 10 -1.13 5.09 -7.11
CA ARG A 10 -0.34 4.20 -7.97
C ARG A 10 -0.27 2.80 -7.38
N GLN A 11 0.03 1.85 -8.26
CA GLN A 11 0.39 0.50 -7.84
C GLN A 11 1.76 0.51 -7.14
N LEU A 12 2.07 -0.59 -6.46
CA LEU A 12 3.39 -0.78 -5.87
C LEU A 12 4.45 -1.00 -6.94
N GLU A 13 5.64 -0.51 -6.65
CA GLU A 13 6.83 -0.64 -7.46
C GLU A 13 7.97 -1.22 -6.61
N LEU A 14 8.99 -1.78 -7.26
CA LEU A 14 10.19 -2.22 -6.57
C LEU A 14 10.84 -1.03 -5.85
N GLY A 15 11.23 -1.22 -4.60
CA GLY A 15 11.74 -0.17 -3.71
C GLY A 15 10.71 0.35 -2.71
N ASP A 16 9.41 0.15 -2.96
CA ASP A 16 8.36 0.55 -2.00
C ASP A 16 8.41 -0.24 -0.69
N GLU A 17 9.05 -1.41 -0.66
CA GLU A 17 9.23 -2.21 0.55
C GLU A 17 9.91 -1.43 1.68
N GLU A 18 10.79 -0.48 1.37
CA GLU A 18 11.45 0.38 2.36
C GLU A 18 10.50 1.36 3.03
N LEU A 19 9.58 1.90 2.23
CA LEU A 19 8.54 2.78 2.71
C LEU A 19 7.56 2.01 3.59
N LEU A 20 7.11 0.84 3.09
CA LEU A 20 6.21 -0.05 3.80
C LEU A 20 6.80 -0.52 5.13
N HIS A 21 8.04 -0.98 5.13
CA HIS A 21 8.73 -1.44 6.32
C HIS A 21 8.80 -0.33 7.39
N ARG A 22 9.23 0.88 7.01
CA ARG A 22 9.33 2.01 7.94
C ARG A 22 7.98 2.40 8.54
N TRP A 23 6.91 2.42 7.74
CA TRP A 23 5.59 2.80 8.24
C TRP A 23 4.89 1.71 9.04
N ARG A 24 4.89 0.48 8.53
CA ARG A 24 4.17 -0.63 9.14
C ARG A 24 4.85 -1.11 10.42
N ASN A 25 6.12 -0.80 10.62
CA ASN A 25 6.79 -1.01 11.91
C ASN A 25 6.79 0.25 12.81
N ASN A 26 6.18 1.35 12.39
CA ASN A 26 5.99 2.52 13.24
C ASN A 26 4.63 2.45 13.96
N SER A 27 4.63 2.72 15.26
CA SER A 27 3.42 2.72 16.10
C SER A 27 2.40 3.78 15.66
N GLN A 28 2.84 4.95 15.19
CA GLN A 28 1.95 6.01 14.71
C GLN A 28 1.24 5.62 13.40
N GLY A 29 1.91 4.88 12.52
CA GLY A 29 1.31 4.37 11.27
C GLY A 29 0.23 3.30 11.49
N ASN A 30 0.15 2.74 12.70
CA ASN A 30 -0.76 1.66 13.04
C ASN A 30 -1.65 1.95 14.25
N LEU A 31 -1.70 3.21 14.70
CA LEU A 31 -2.40 3.61 15.91
C LEU A 31 -3.87 3.14 15.93
N TYR A 32 -4.52 3.16 14.77
CA TYR A 32 -5.91 2.73 14.59
C TYR A 32 -6.05 1.27 14.11
N CYS A 33 -4.94 0.57 13.88
CA CYS A 33 -4.91 -0.80 13.38
C CYS A 33 -4.77 -1.86 14.49
N GLY A 34 -4.73 -1.45 15.77
CA GLY A 34 -4.58 -2.36 16.91
C GLY A 34 -3.14 -2.86 17.14
N PHE A 35 -2.18 -2.47 16.31
CA PHE A 35 -0.77 -2.84 16.42
C PHE A 35 0.04 -1.72 17.07
N LYS A 36 -0.02 -1.63 18.41
CA LYS A 36 0.66 -0.59 19.21
C LYS A 36 2.17 -0.48 18.95
N TYR A 37 2.83 -1.58 18.56
CA TYR A 37 4.27 -1.63 18.29
C TYR A 37 4.58 -1.80 16.79
N GLY A 38 3.59 -1.60 15.92
CA GLY A 38 3.66 -1.97 14.51
C GLY A 38 3.60 -3.49 14.30
N PHE A 39 3.76 -3.91 13.05
CA PHE A 39 3.68 -5.32 12.66
C PHE A 39 4.96 -6.11 13.00
N LEU A 40 6.06 -5.42 13.33
CA LEU A 40 7.37 -6.00 13.64
C LEU A 40 7.85 -7.01 12.58
N MET A 41 7.46 -6.80 11.32
CA MET A 41 7.87 -7.67 10.21
C MET A 41 9.21 -7.25 9.66
N SER A 42 10.00 -8.22 9.20
CA SER A 42 11.27 -7.94 8.56
C SER A 42 11.10 -7.17 7.23
N LYS A 43 12.13 -6.41 6.85
CA LYS A 43 12.21 -5.79 5.52
C LYS A 43 12.03 -6.82 4.39
N GLU A 44 12.60 -8.02 4.58
CA GLU A 44 12.49 -9.12 3.62
C GLU A 44 11.05 -9.59 3.43
N SER A 45 10.26 -9.65 4.51
CA SER A 45 8.83 -9.97 4.43
C SER A 45 8.07 -8.95 3.58
N PHE A 46 8.39 -7.66 3.70
CA PHE A 46 7.80 -6.62 2.85
C PHE A 46 8.27 -6.71 1.40
N ARG A 47 9.55 -7.03 1.15
CA ARG A 47 10.08 -7.25 -0.20
C ARG A 47 9.33 -8.36 -0.92
N LEU A 48 9.15 -9.51 -0.28
CA LEU A 48 8.40 -10.65 -0.82
C LEU A 48 6.93 -10.28 -1.08
N GLN A 49 6.33 -9.48 -0.20
CA GLN A 49 4.97 -8.99 -0.37
C GLN A 49 4.84 -8.08 -1.61
N VAL A 50 5.75 -7.12 -1.78
CA VAL A 50 5.79 -6.22 -2.94
C VAL A 50 5.97 -7.01 -4.23
N GLU A 51 6.92 -7.95 -4.27
CA GLU A 51 7.14 -8.79 -5.43
C GLU A 51 5.90 -9.62 -5.79
N THR A 52 5.24 -10.20 -4.80
CA THR A 52 4.01 -10.97 -5.02
C THR A 52 2.91 -10.10 -5.64
N GLU A 53 2.78 -8.86 -5.19
CA GLU A 53 1.76 -7.93 -5.68
C GLU A 53 2.05 -7.44 -7.11
N ILE A 54 3.32 -7.21 -7.44
CA ILE A 54 3.77 -6.80 -8.78
C ILE A 54 3.62 -7.93 -9.78
N LYS A 55 3.97 -9.16 -9.38
CA LYS A 55 3.87 -10.37 -10.22
C LYS A 55 2.44 -10.91 -10.33
N ASN A 56 1.47 -10.32 -9.64
CA ASN A 56 0.08 -10.75 -9.73
C ASN A 56 -0.53 -10.32 -11.07
N GLU A 57 -0.66 -11.31 -11.98
CA GLU A 57 -1.24 -11.17 -13.32
C GLU A 57 -2.77 -11.32 -13.35
N ASP A 58 -3.42 -11.55 -12.21
CA ASP A 58 -4.88 -11.60 -12.13
C ASP A 58 -5.48 -10.24 -12.51
N VAL A 59 -6.38 -10.26 -13.48
CA VAL A 59 -7.10 -9.07 -13.98
C VAL A 59 -8.13 -8.59 -12.96
N PHE A 60 -8.67 -9.48 -12.13
CA PHE A 60 -9.71 -9.19 -11.13
C PHE A 60 -9.33 -9.71 -9.74
N PRO A 61 -8.21 -9.23 -9.16
CA PRO A 61 -7.74 -9.76 -7.90
C PRO A 61 -8.70 -9.40 -6.77
N ALA A 62 -8.99 -10.36 -5.90
CA ALA A 62 -9.85 -10.16 -4.73
C ALA A 62 -9.34 -9.07 -3.77
N LYS A 63 -8.04 -8.74 -3.84
CA LYS A 63 -7.39 -7.64 -3.13
C LYS A 63 -6.29 -7.06 -4.00
N LYS A 64 -6.12 -5.73 -3.97
CA LYS A 64 -4.98 -5.04 -4.57
C LYS A 64 -4.49 -3.96 -3.63
N MET A 65 -3.17 -3.78 -3.54
CA MET A 65 -2.57 -2.74 -2.72
C MET A 65 -2.09 -1.55 -3.57
N PHE A 66 -2.24 -0.34 -3.04
CA PHE A 66 -1.87 0.90 -3.69
C PHE A 66 -1.11 1.83 -2.74
N ILE A 67 -0.35 2.74 -3.32
CA ILE A 67 0.26 3.88 -2.64
C ILE A 67 -0.53 5.15 -3.00
N PHE A 68 -0.92 5.92 -1.98
CA PHE A 68 -1.55 7.22 -2.15
C PHE A 68 -0.49 8.28 -1.97
N CYS A 69 -0.28 9.13 -2.96
CA CYS A 69 0.68 10.22 -2.86
C CYS A 69 -0.08 11.54 -2.83
N LYS A 70 0.25 12.41 -1.87
CA LYS A 70 -0.18 13.80 -1.95
C LYS A 70 0.46 14.46 -3.17
N LYS A 71 -0.29 15.26 -3.90
CA LYS A 71 0.24 15.97 -5.07
C LYS A 71 1.21 17.09 -4.72
N GLU A 72 1.00 17.74 -3.57
CA GLU A 72 1.74 18.93 -3.15
C GLU A 72 3.23 18.66 -2.92
N ASP A 73 3.56 17.52 -2.31
CA ASP A 73 4.92 17.18 -1.86
C ASP A 73 5.35 15.78 -2.33
N LEU A 74 4.52 15.10 -3.11
CA LEU A 74 4.69 13.70 -3.50
C LEU A 74 4.84 12.77 -2.30
N THR A 75 4.50 13.21 -1.09
CA THR A 75 4.66 12.41 0.12
C THR A 75 3.68 11.25 0.03
N PRO A 76 4.20 10.01 -0.01
CA PRO A 76 3.33 8.86 -0.06
C PRO A 76 2.63 8.70 1.30
N LYS A 77 1.48 8.02 1.31
CA LYS A 77 0.77 7.43 2.45
C LYS A 77 0.24 6.07 2.01
N GLN A 78 0.50 5.03 2.79
CA GLN A 78 -0.02 3.70 2.49
C GLN A 78 -1.46 3.64 2.97
N ILE A 79 -2.37 3.24 2.07
CA ILE A 79 -3.71 2.81 2.43
C ILE A 79 -3.94 1.48 1.73
N THR A 80 -4.13 0.42 2.50
CA THR A 80 -4.64 -0.84 1.96
C THR A 80 -6.14 -0.69 1.78
N ILE A 81 -6.62 -0.70 0.54
CA ILE A 81 -8.04 -0.70 0.24
C ILE A 81 -8.45 -2.13 -0.09
N ASN A 82 -9.39 -2.66 0.67
CA ASN A 82 -10.13 -3.84 0.22
C ASN A 82 -11.04 -3.38 -0.93
N LEU A 83 -10.62 -3.64 -2.16
CA LEU A 83 -11.45 -3.37 -3.33
C LEU A 83 -12.67 -4.32 -3.30
N LYS A 84 -13.83 -3.80 -2.87
CA LYS A 84 -15.10 -4.35 -3.35
C LYS A 84 -15.38 -3.69 -4.70
N ILE A 85 -14.90 -4.30 -5.78
CA ILE A 85 -15.24 -3.85 -7.13
C ILE A 85 -16.70 -4.24 -7.37
N TYR A 86 -17.62 -3.29 -7.21
CA TYR A 86 -18.99 -3.43 -7.70
C TYR A 86 -18.96 -3.10 -9.20
N ILE A 87 -18.93 -4.12 -10.04
CA ILE A 87 -19.20 -3.96 -11.47
C ILE A 87 -20.69 -3.62 -11.59
N LYS A 88 -21.03 -2.36 -11.86
CA LYS A 88 -22.36 -2.02 -12.36
C LYS A 88 -22.42 -2.47 -13.82
N ASN A 89 -23.20 -3.51 -14.07
CA ASN A 89 -23.68 -3.84 -15.42
C ASN A 89 -24.62 -2.74 -15.91
#